data_AF-A0A2V5ZCF8-F1
#
_entry.id   AF-A0A2V5ZCF8-F1
#
_cell.length_a   1.000
_cell.length_b   1.000
_cell.length_c   1.000
_cell.angle_alpha   90.00
_cell.angle_beta   90.00
_cell.angle_gamma   90.00
#
_symmetry.space_group_name_H-M   'P 1'
#
loop_
_entity.id
_entity.type
_entity.pdbx_description
1 polymer ?
#
loop_
_entity_poly.entity_id
_entity_poly.type
_entity_poly.pdbx_seq_one_letter_code
_entity_poly.pdbx_strand_id
1 'polypeptide(L)'
;MKNQNIIFIAIVLALAFALVPVTNAAPSPGGIPSPASAAATHLPGPENIELPVVSIHSAGNVLRGKTASFVLDMKPAVLFGGMYVNFSVGGTAVAGVDYVASAASLSQAYIGQSGYGVISFKTLPNPRGSSNHQAYSIVVKLEPGLGYALGESNSALIWIKDSPESDW
;
A
#
# COMPACT_ATOMS: atom_id res chain seq x y z
N MET A 1 -18.74 49.62 2.62
CA MET A 1 -17.86 48.44 2.85
C MET A 1 -18.19 47.40 1.79
N LYS A 2 -17.15 46.77 1.25
CA LYS A 2 -17.06 46.21 -0.11
C LYS A 2 -17.68 44.82 -0.21
N ASN A 3 -18.48 44.62 -1.25
CA ASN A 3 -19.04 43.35 -1.72
C ASN A 3 -17.94 42.42 -2.26
N GLN A 4 -17.95 41.14 -1.88
CA GLN A 4 -17.10 40.13 -2.51
C GLN A 4 -17.97 39.07 -3.20
N ASN A 5 -17.88 39.09 -4.53
CA ASN A 5 -18.43 38.10 -5.44
C ASN A 5 -17.77 36.74 -5.20
N ILE A 6 -18.57 35.72 -4.94
CA ILE A 6 -18.13 34.33 -4.96
C ILE A 6 -18.25 33.84 -6.41
N ILE A 7 -17.11 33.58 -7.03
CA ILE A 7 -17.03 32.99 -8.38
C ILE A 7 -17.07 31.47 -8.23
N PHE A 8 -18.13 30.82 -8.72
CA PHE A 8 -18.21 29.37 -8.85
C PHE A 8 -17.43 28.94 -10.11
N ILE A 9 -16.35 28.17 -9.94
CA ILE A 9 -15.67 27.50 -11.04
C ILE A 9 -16.25 26.08 -11.14
N ALA A 10 -17.02 25.81 -12.19
CA ALA A 10 -17.48 24.47 -12.52
C ALA A 10 -16.36 23.71 -13.25
N ILE A 11 -15.87 22.62 -12.66
CA ILE A 11 -14.94 21.69 -13.30
C ILE A 11 -15.77 20.63 -14.01
N VAL A 12 -15.76 20.64 -15.34
CA VAL A 12 -16.35 19.57 -16.17
C VAL A 12 -15.29 18.51 -16.39
N LEU A 13 -15.51 17.31 -15.84
CA LEU A 13 -14.67 16.14 -16.06
C LEU A 13 -15.35 15.24 -17.11
N ALA A 14 -14.77 15.15 -18.30
CA ALA A 14 -15.20 14.21 -19.34
C ALA A 14 -14.32 12.96 -19.28
N LEU A 15 -14.89 11.81 -18.89
CA LEU A 15 -14.26 10.49 -19.05
C LEU A 15 -14.78 9.87 -20.35
N ALA A 16 -13.90 9.67 -21.32
CA ALA A 16 -14.19 8.87 -22.50
C ALA A 16 -13.62 7.45 -22.30
N PHE A 17 -14.48 6.43 -22.34
CA PHE A 17 -14.07 5.03 -22.44
C PHE A 17 -14.26 4.59 -23.89
N ALA A 18 -13.17 4.19 -24.56
CA ALA A 18 -13.24 3.49 -25.84
C ALA A 18 -13.18 1.98 -25.59
N LEU A 19 -14.22 1.25 -26.01
CA LEU A 19 -14.24 -0.21 -26.08
C LEU A 19 -13.83 -0.61 -27.50
N VAL A 20 -12.72 -1.34 -27.63
CA VAL A 20 -12.30 -1.95 -28.90
C VAL A 20 -12.83 -3.39 -28.93
N PRO A 21 -13.57 -3.82 -29.97
CA PRO A 21 -13.97 -5.21 -30.09
C PRO A 21 -12.78 -6.05 -30.61
N VAL A 22 -12.48 -7.15 -29.92
CA VAL A 22 -11.53 -8.17 -30.39
C VAL A 22 -12.33 -9.25 -31.12
N THR A 23 -12.23 -9.31 -32.45
CA THR A 23 -12.47 -10.55 -33.20
C THR A 23 -11.67 -10.53 -34.50
N ASN A 24 -10.71 -11.46 -34.63
CA ASN A 24 -10.46 -12.21 -35.87
C ASN A 24 -9.40 -13.29 -35.58
N ALA A 25 -9.82 -14.54 -35.46
CA ALA A 25 -8.95 -15.70 -35.55
C ALA A 25 -9.44 -16.54 -36.74
N ALA A 26 -8.57 -16.75 -37.73
CA ALA A 26 -8.76 -17.71 -38.82
C ALA A 26 -7.57 -18.69 -38.81
N PRO A 27 -7.80 -20.02 -38.94
CA PRO A 27 -6.72 -20.99 -38.89
C PRO A 27 -6.01 -21.19 -40.25
N SER A 28 -4.74 -21.59 -40.15
CA SER A 28 -3.72 -21.82 -41.19
C SER A 28 -3.91 -23.13 -41.99
N PRO A 29 -3.24 -23.29 -43.15
CA PRO A 29 -2.28 -24.42 -43.21
C PRO A 29 -0.99 -24.20 -44.06
N GLY A 30 0.15 -24.59 -43.48
CA GLY A 30 1.16 -25.44 -44.13
C GLY A 30 2.30 -24.79 -44.95
N GLY A 31 3.55 -24.94 -44.46
CA GLY A 31 4.76 -24.86 -45.28
C GLY A 31 6.03 -24.51 -44.50
N ILE A 32 6.90 -25.48 -44.27
CA ILE A 32 8.32 -25.25 -43.92
C ILE A 32 9.16 -25.62 -45.15
N PRO A 33 10.20 -24.85 -45.49
CA PRO A 33 11.53 -25.46 -45.55
C PRO A 33 12.62 -24.62 -44.84
N SER A 34 13.75 -25.30 -44.64
CA SER A 34 14.88 -25.05 -43.72
C SER A 34 15.99 -24.12 -44.30
N PRO A 35 17.17 -23.97 -43.66
CA PRO A 35 17.68 -22.75 -43.05
C PRO A 35 18.54 -21.86 -43.98
N ALA A 36 18.51 -20.54 -43.76
CA ALA A 36 19.52 -19.60 -44.26
C ALA A 36 19.96 -18.68 -43.12
N SER A 37 21.26 -18.70 -42.82
CA SER A 37 21.90 -17.79 -41.87
C SER A 37 21.77 -16.35 -42.38
N ALA A 38 21.02 -15.53 -41.67
CA ALA A 38 21.00 -14.07 -41.83
C ALA A 38 21.23 -13.43 -40.47
N ALA A 39 22.33 -12.70 -40.35
CA ALA A 39 22.63 -11.88 -39.19
C ALA A 39 21.67 -10.68 -39.07
N ALA A 40 21.40 -10.31 -37.82
CA ALA A 40 20.74 -9.10 -37.32
C ALA A 40 19.23 -8.95 -37.55
N THR A 41 18.44 -8.99 -36.47
CA THR A 41 18.08 -7.79 -35.70
C THR A 41 17.60 -8.24 -34.32
N HIS A 42 18.24 -7.75 -33.24
CA HIS A 42 17.68 -7.84 -31.90
C HIS A 42 16.40 -6.98 -31.88
N LEU A 43 15.26 -7.62 -32.11
CA LEU A 43 13.97 -7.06 -31.74
C LEU A 43 13.93 -7.05 -30.20
N PRO A 44 13.78 -5.89 -29.53
CA PRO A 44 13.43 -5.93 -28.12
C PRO A 44 12.09 -6.64 -28.01
N GLY A 45 12.08 -7.81 -27.38
CA GLY A 45 10.83 -8.44 -26.94
C GLY A 45 10.09 -7.50 -25.98
N PRO A 46 8.79 -7.75 -25.69
CA PRO A 46 8.12 -6.98 -24.66
C PRO A 46 8.96 -7.09 -23.38
N GLU A 47 9.46 -5.97 -22.88
CA GLU A 47 10.19 -5.94 -21.62
C GLU A 47 9.29 -6.61 -20.58
N ASN A 48 9.79 -7.68 -19.95
CA ASN A 48 9.14 -8.22 -18.77
C ASN A 48 9.28 -7.14 -17.69
N ILE A 49 8.27 -6.27 -17.56
CA ILE A 49 8.24 -5.23 -16.53
C ILE A 49 8.08 -5.96 -15.20
N GLU A 50 9.21 -6.29 -14.57
CA GLU A 50 9.23 -6.86 -13.23
C GLU A 50 8.73 -5.78 -12.26
N LEU A 51 7.54 -6.00 -11.71
CA LEU A 51 6.95 -5.09 -10.73
C LEU A 51 7.75 -5.14 -9.42
N PRO A 52 7.94 -4.01 -8.74
CA PRO A 52 8.51 -4.02 -7.39
C PRO A 52 7.60 -4.82 -6.46
N VAL A 53 8.23 -5.62 -5.60
CA VAL A 53 7.56 -6.45 -4.59
C VAL A 53 7.55 -5.69 -3.27
N VAL A 54 6.37 -5.49 -2.69
CA VAL A 54 6.19 -4.81 -1.40
C VAL A 54 5.88 -5.82 -0.30
N SER A 55 6.63 -5.74 0.79
CA SER A 55 6.43 -6.51 2.01
C SER A 55 6.24 -5.59 3.22
N ILE A 56 5.67 -6.12 4.30
CA ILE A 56 5.44 -5.41 5.56
C ILE A 56 5.98 -6.21 6.75
N HIS A 57 6.61 -5.50 7.69
CA HIS A 57 7.06 -6.06 8.95
C HIS A 57 6.70 -5.13 10.11
N SER A 58 6.51 -5.72 11.29
CA SER A 58 6.28 -5.00 12.54
C SER A 58 7.60 -4.45 13.09
N ALA A 59 7.62 -3.19 13.56
CA ALA A 59 8.77 -2.65 14.30
C ALA A 59 8.79 -3.09 15.77
N GLY A 60 7.82 -3.90 16.20
CA GLY A 60 7.72 -4.45 17.55
C GLY A 60 6.48 -3.99 18.31
N ASN A 61 6.20 -4.72 19.39
CA ASN A 61 5.10 -4.41 20.30
C ASN A 61 5.40 -3.11 21.07
N VAL A 62 4.35 -2.37 21.43
CA VAL A 62 4.49 -1.08 22.10
C VAL A 62 3.64 -1.02 23.36
N LEU A 63 4.01 -0.14 24.28
CA LEU A 63 3.16 0.22 25.42
C LEU A 63 2.13 1.28 24.98
N ARG A 64 1.02 1.38 25.71
CA ARG A 64 0.06 2.49 25.56
C ARG A 64 0.76 3.86 25.65
N GLY A 65 0.27 4.80 24.87
CA GLY A 65 0.85 6.14 24.74
C GLY A 65 2.12 6.23 23.87
N LYS A 66 2.60 5.12 23.30
CA LYS A 66 3.72 5.09 22.34
C LYS A 66 3.23 4.98 20.89
N THR A 67 4.16 5.10 19.94
CA THR A 67 3.87 4.95 18.51
C THR A 67 4.13 3.53 18.06
N ALA A 68 3.10 2.85 17.56
CA ALA A 68 3.23 1.58 16.85
C ALA A 68 3.61 1.87 15.38
N SER A 69 4.64 1.20 14.87
CA SER A 69 5.13 1.42 13.51
C SER A 69 5.27 0.11 12.75
N PHE A 70 4.75 0.07 11.53
CA PHE A 70 5.01 -1.00 10.57
C PHE A 70 5.92 -0.46 9.48
N VAL A 71 6.93 -1.25 9.10
CA VAL A 71 7.90 -0.91 8.06
C VAL A 71 7.51 -1.62 6.78
N LEU A 72 7.42 -0.87 5.70
CA LEU A 72 7.23 -1.39 4.35
C LEU A 72 8.59 -1.45 3.67
N ASP A 73 8.85 -2.55 2.98
CA ASP A 73 10.04 -2.78 2.17
C ASP A 73 9.61 -3.05 0.74
N MET A 74 10.23 -2.35 -0.21
CA MET A 74 9.95 -2.43 -1.64
C MET A 74 11.23 -2.78 -2.40
N LYS A 75 11.19 -3.89 -3.15
CA LYS A 75 12.33 -4.40 -3.92
C LYS A 75 11.96 -4.72 -5.38
N PRO A 76 12.70 -4.21 -6.38
CA PRO A 76 13.71 -3.16 -6.26
C PRO A 76 13.08 -1.82 -5.86
N ALA A 77 13.88 -0.90 -5.33
CA ALA A 77 13.43 0.46 -5.11
C ALA A 77 13.15 1.17 -6.45
N VAL A 78 12.11 2.02 -6.49
CA VAL A 78 11.74 2.76 -7.70
C VAL A 78 12.63 3.99 -7.81
N LEU A 79 13.38 4.09 -8.92
CA LEU A 79 14.40 5.12 -9.12
C LEU A 79 13.81 6.53 -9.31
N PHE A 80 12.58 6.62 -9.82
CA PHE A 80 11.91 7.89 -10.10
C PHE A 80 10.62 8.00 -9.29
N GLY A 81 10.70 8.71 -8.17
CA GLY A 81 9.54 9.03 -7.34
C GLY A 81 9.27 8.00 -6.23
N GLY A 82 8.00 7.80 -5.91
CA GLY A 82 7.56 6.84 -4.92
C GLY A 82 6.14 6.38 -5.24
N MET A 83 5.59 5.52 -4.41
CA MET A 83 4.28 4.94 -4.66
C MET A 83 3.42 4.87 -3.42
N TYR A 84 2.11 4.84 -3.63
CA TYR A 84 1.14 4.55 -2.59
C TYR A 84 0.77 3.07 -2.60
N VAL A 85 0.88 2.46 -1.44
CA VAL A 85 0.53 1.06 -1.17
C VAL A 85 -0.78 1.05 -0.39
N ASN A 86 -1.73 0.24 -0.84
CA ASN A 86 -3.02 0.09 -0.19
C ASN A 86 -2.90 -0.93 0.94
N PHE A 87 -3.63 -0.69 2.03
CA PHE A 87 -3.72 -1.63 3.13
C PHE A 87 -5.06 -1.51 3.86
N SER A 88 -5.41 -2.54 4.60
CA SER A 88 -6.49 -2.51 5.59
C SER A 88 -5.95 -2.70 7.01
N VAL A 89 -6.67 -2.15 7.97
CA VAL A 89 -6.37 -2.25 9.41
C VAL A 89 -7.45 -3.07 10.09
N GLY A 90 -7.04 -4.09 10.83
CA GLY A 90 -7.88 -4.91 11.69
C GLY A 90 -7.20 -5.19 13.04
N GLY A 91 -7.60 -6.29 13.68
CA GLY A 91 -7.13 -6.67 15.02
C GLY A 91 -8.18 -6.39 16.10
N THR A 92 -7.77 -6.41 17.37
CA THR A 92 -8.66 -6.16 18.51
C THR A 92 -8.63 -4.72 19.00
N ALA A 93 -7.62 -3.94 18.60
CA ALA A 93 -7.54 -2.51 18.85
C ALA A 93 -8.60 -1.75 18.03
N VAL A 94 -9.19 -0.72 18.63
CA VAL A 94 -10.27 0.06 18.01
C VAL A 94 -9.77 1.48 17.75
N ALA A 95 -9.94 1.95 16.52
CA ALA A 95 -9.61 3.31 16.12
C ALA A 95 -10.42 4.33 16.93
N GLY A 96 -9.76 5.36 17.45
CA GLY A 96 -10.33 6.34 18.37
C GLY A 96 -10.40 5.89 19.84
N VAL A 97 -10.13 4.62 20.15
CA VAL A 97 -10.14 4.08 21.52
C VAL A 97 -8.76 3.62 21.97
N ASP A 98 -8.01 2.90 21.14
CA ASP A 98 -6.63 2.48 21.47
C ASP A 98 -5.57 3.20 20.66
N TYR A 99 -5.94 3.81 19.52
CA TYR A 99 -5.05 4.63 18.71
C TYR A 99 -5.81 5.72 17.97
N VAL A 100 -5.11 6.79 17.59
CA VAL A 100 -5.70 7.92 16.85
C VAL A 100 -6.08 7.50 15.43
N ALA A 101 -7.34 7.74 15.05
CA ALA A 101 -7.81 7.50 13.67
C ALA A 101 -7.34 8.62 12.74
N SER A 102 -6.63 8.27 11.66
CA SER A 102 -6.31 9.17 10.55
C SER A 102 -6.56 8.43 9.25
N ALA A 103 -7.20 9.07 8.27
CA ALA A 103 -7.48 8.45 6.98
C ALA A 103 -6.20 7.90 6.30
N ALA A 104 -5.10 8.66 6.37
CA ALA A 104 -3.81 8.23 5.85
C ALA A 104 -3.26 6.98 6.58
N SER A 105 -3.45 6.89 7.90
CA SER A 105 -3.01 5.73 8.69
C SER A 105 -3.91 4.49 8.51
N LEU A 106 -5.00 4.57 7.75
CA LEU A 106 -6.00 3.50 7.68
C LEU A 106 -6.14 2.84 6.30
N SER A 107 -5.66 3.46 5.23
CA SER A 107 -5.86 2.90 3.88
C SER A 107 -4.67 2.96 2.94
N GLN A 108 -3.75 3.92 3.09
CA GLN A 108 -2.67 4.13 2.12
C GLN A 108 -1.35 4.59 2.74
N ALA A 109 -0.25 3.97 2.33
CA ALA A 109 1.10 4.31 2.81
C ALA A 109 1.99 4.72 1.64
N TYR A 110 2.79 5.77 1.81
CA TYR A 110 3.77 6.17 0.81
C TYR A 110 5.12 5.46 1.03
N ILE A 111 5.66 4.87 -0.03
CA ILE A 111 7.04 4.36 -0.08
C ILE A 111 7.85 5.25 -1.02
N GLY A 112 8.96 5.80 -0.52
CA GLY A 112 9.84 6.67 -1.29
C GLY A 112 10.91 5.92 -2.09
N GLN A 113 11.81 6.68 -2.71
CA GLN A 113 12.93 6.18 -3.52
C GLN A 113 13.90 5.26 -2.76
N SER A 114 13.91 5.32 -1.42
CA SER A 114 14.74 4.43 -0.61
C SER A 114 14.25 2.97 -0.61
N GLY A 115 13.03 2.72 -1.11
CA GLY A 115 12.36 1.43 -0.98
C GLY A 115 11.68 1.22 0.37
N TYR A 116 11.72 2.21 1.27
CA TYR A 116 11.13 2.09 2.60
C TYR A 116 9.97 3.06 2.82
N GLY A 117 8.93 2.58 3.49
CA GLY A 117 7.80 3.36 3.97
C GLY A 117 7.44 2.98 5.41
N VAL A 118 6.65 3.82 6.09
CA VAL A 118 6.23 3.55 7.48
C VAL A 118 4.74 3.85 7.63
N ILE A 119 4.01 2.89 8.20
CA ILE A 119 2.64 3.11 8.71
C ILE A 119 2.76 3.30 10.22
N SER A 120 2.33 4.46 10.72
CA SER A 120 2.38 4.80 12.14
C SER A 120 0.99 4.93 12.74
N PHE A 121 0.81 4.37 13.93
CA PHE A 121 -0.35 4.54 14.79
C PHE A 121 0.08 5.13 16.13
N LYS A 122 -0.43 6.33 16.45
CA LYS A 122 -0.24 6.91 17.78
C LYS A 122 -1.23 6.25 18.74
N THR A 123 -0.72 5.42 19.66
CA THR A 123 -1.58 4.76 20.64
C THR A 123 -2.05 5.74 21.72
N LEU A 124 -3.24 5.53 22.25
CA LEU A 124 -3.78 6.34 23.35
C LEU A 124 -3.24 5.82 24.70
N PRO A 125 -2.90 6.72 25.64
CA PRO A 125 -2.29 6.33 26.92
C PRO A 125 -3.29 5.65 27.85
N ASN A 126 -4.56 6.06 27.83
CA ASN A 126 -5.55 5.55 28.76
C ASN A 126 -5.99 4.14 28.34
N PRO A 127 -5.98 3.16 29.26
CA PRO A 127 -6.58 1.87 29.00
C PRO A 127 -8.08 2.01 28.83
N ARG A 128 -8.68 1.07 28.09
CA ARG A 128 -10.14 0.88 28.17
C ARG A 128 -10.48 0.61 29.64
N GLY A 129 -11.65 1.06 30.12
CA GLY A 129 -12.05 1.02 31.55
C GLY A 129 -12.23 -0.35 32.19
N SER A 130 -11.47 -1.35 31.76
CA SER A 130 -11.34 -2.69 32.33
C SER A 130 -10.16 -2.70 33.30
N SER A 131 -10.35 -3.27 34.50
CA SER A 131 -9.29 -3.54 35.47
C SER A 131 -8.29 -4.62 35.03
N ASN A 132 -8.53 -5.27 33.88
CA ASN A 132 -7.58 -6.21 33.30
C ASN A 132 -6.59 -5.45 32.40
N HIS A 133 -5.30 -5.61 32.66
CA HIS A 133 -4.15 -5.14 31.87
C HIS A 133 -4.07 -5.84 30.49
N GLN A 134 -5.14 -5.75 29.71
CA GLN A 134 -5.30 -6.47 28.46
C GLN A 134 -4.55 -5.79 27.31
N ALA A 135 -3.79 -6.60 26.56
CA ALA A 135 -3.17 -6.16 25.32
C ALA A 135 -4.16 -6.21 24.14
N TYR A 136 -4.06 -5.25 23.25
CA TYR A 136 -4.89 -5.15 22.04
C TYR A 136 -4.02 -5.15 20.80
N SER A 137 -4.45 -5.79 19.72
CA SER A 137 -3.65 -5.94 18.50
C SER A 137 -4.07 -4.96 17.41
N ILE A 138 -3.08 -4.41 16.70
CA ILE A 138 -3.26 -3.81 15.39
C ILE A 138 -2.72 -4.83 14.38
N VAL A 139 -3.53 -5.18 13.39
CA VAL A 139 -3.12 -6.00 12.25
C VAL A 139 -3.21 -5.15 10.99
N VAL A 140 -2.11 -5.03 10.27
CA VAL A 140 -2.07 -4.34 8.97
C VAL A 140 -1.88 -5.39 7.89
N LYS A 141 -2.77 -5.39 6.90
CA LYS A 141 -2.70 -6.27 5.74
C LYS A 141 -2.57 -5.44 4.47
N LEU A 142 -1.52 -5.70 3.69
CA LEU A 142 -1.31 -5.08 2.38
C LEU A 142 -2.35 -5.61 1.39
N GLU A 143 -2.81 -4.74 0.51
CA GLU A 143 -3.79 -5.04 -0.52
C GLU A 143 -3.18 -4.87 -1.90
N PRO A 144 -3.61 -5.65 -2.91
CA PRO A 144 -3.14 -5.47 -4.28
C PRO A 144 -3.40 -4.04 -4.79
N GLY A 145 -2.48 -3.54 -5.63
CA GLY A 145 -2.61 -2.22 -6.26
C GLY A 145 -1.85 -2.14 -7.58
N LEU A 146 -1.91 -0.98 -8.21
CA LEU A 146 -1.21 -0.74 -9.47
C LEU A 146 0.27 -0.45 -9.21
N GLY A 147 1.14 -1.06 -10.02
CA GLY A 147 2.56 -0.78 -10.04
C GLY A 147 3.41 -1.54 -9.02
N TYR A 148 2.84 -2.49 -8.27
CA TYR A 148 3.57 -3.37 -7.36
C TYR A 148 2.92 -4.75 -7.25
N ALA A 149 3.72 -5.73 -6.86
CA ALA A 149 3.27 -7.04 -6.40
C ALA A 149 3.37 -7.12 -4.87
N LEU A 150 2.59 -8.01 -4.25
CA LEU A 150 2.73 -8.31 -2.82
C LEU A 150 3.80 -9.38 -2.61
N GLY A 151 4.66 -9.17 -1.61
CA GLY A 151 5.60 -10.19 -1.15
C GLY A 151 4.93 -11.23 -0.26
N GLU A 152 5.70 -12.24 0.15
CA GLU A 152 5.24 -13.29 1.06
C GLU A 152 4.76 -12.72 2.40
N SER A 153 5.46 -11.70 2.91
CA SER A 153 5.07 -10.98 4.12
C SER A 153 4.14 -9.82 3.78
N ASN A 154 2.85 -10.11 3.62
CA ASN A 154 1.82 -9.11 3.31
C ASN A 154 0.87 -8.77 4.49
N SER A 155 1.18 -9.28 5.69
CA SER A 155 0.42 -8.99 6.91
C SER A 155 1.35 -8.91 8.10
N ALA A 156 1.16 -7.91 8.96
CA ALA A 156 1.95 -7.72 10.16
C ALA A 156 1.08 -7.38 11.37
N LEU A 157 1.54 -7.75 12.56
CA LEU A 157 0.84 -7.55 13.83
C LEU A 157 1.69 -6.77 14.83
N ILE A 158 1.06 -5.87 15.57
CA ILE A 158 1.62 -5.21 16.77
C ILE A 158 0.65 -5.39 17.93
N TRP A 159 1.17 -5.73 19.11
CA TRP A 159 0.44 -5.62 20.36
C TRP A 159 0.67 -4.25 21.01
N ILE A 160 -0.42 -3.57 21.33
CA ILE A 160 -0.50 -2.46 22.28
C ILE A 160 -0.65 -3.07 23.67
N LYS A 161 0.46 -3.16 24.38
CA LYS A 161 0.53 -3.63 25.76
C LYS A 161 0.16 -2.50 26.69
N ASP A 162 -0.31 -2.86 27.87
CA ASP A 162 -0.56 -1.86 28.89
C ASP A 162 0.73 -1.15 29.31
N SER A 163 0.62 0.11 29.74
CA SER A 163 1.76 0.79 30.37
C SER A 163 2.00 0.15 31.74
N PRO A 164 3.24 -0.03 32.20
CA PRO A 164 3.45 -0.23 33.62
C PRO A 164 2.77 0.94 34.34
N GLU A 165 1.98 0.61 35.36
CA GLU A 165 1.33 1.58 36.25
C GLU A 165 2.42 2.56 36.68
N SER A 166 2.28 3.83 36.31
CA SER A 166 3.13 4.86 36.89
C SER A 166 2.78 4.89 38.37
N ASP A 167 3.74 4.67 39.26
CA ASP A 167 3.55 4.87 40.70
C ASP A 167 2.90 6.25 40.91
N TRP A 168 1.64 6.27 41.36
CA TRP A 168 0.90 7.49 41.74
C TRP A 168 1.30 7.90 43.15
#